data_AF-A0A359G4Z0-F1
#
_entry.id   AF-A0A359G4Z0-F1
#
_cell.length_a   1.000
_cell.length_b   1.000
_cell.length_c   1.000
_cell.angle_alpha   90.00
_cell.angle_beta   90.00
_cell.angle_gamma   90.00
#
_symmetry.space_group_name_H-M   'P 1'
#
loop_
_entity.id
_entity.type
_entity.pdbx_description
1 polymer ?
#
loop_
_entity_poly.entity_id
_entity_poly.type
_entity_poly.pdbx_seq_one_letter_code
_entity_poly.pdbx_strand_id
1 'polypeptide(L)'
;VLRDRNHPSVIFWSMGNESGGGRNFDAVYEAMRRLDDRPIHYEGKNDRADMDSRMYPSIESMIEQDRQPRDKPYFLCEYAHAM
;
A
#
# COMPACT_ATOMS: atom_id res chain seq x y z
N VAL A 1 -9.68 10.86 -0.13
CA VAL A 1 -10.89 10.01 -0.08
C VAL A 1 -12.15 10.78 -0.49
N LEU A 2 -12.71 11.67 0.34
CA LEU A 2 -14.05 12.27 0.12
C LEU A 2 -14.31 12.89 -1.26
N ARG A 3 -13.34 13.61 -1.83
CA ARG A 3 -13.47 14.23 -3.15
C ARG A 3 -13.70 13.19 -4.27
N ASP A 4 -13.00 12.06 -4.21
CA ASP A 4 -12.85 11.15 -5.35
C ASP A 4 -13.60 9.81 -5.17
N ARG A 5 -14.22 9.55 -4.00
CA ARG A 5 -14.83 8.25 -3.66
C ARG A 5 -15.93 7.74 -4.59
N ASN A 6 -16.54 8.62 -5.38
CA ASN A 6 -17.60 8.25 -6.33
C ASN A 6 -17.07 7.81 -7.70
N HIS A 7 -15.75 7.75 -7.91
CA HIS A 7 -15.16 7.27 -9.16
C HIS A 7 -14.97 5.74 -9.09
N PRO A 8 -15.66 4.96 -9.95
CA PRO A 8 -15.55 3.50 -9.93
C PRO A 8 -14.18 2.98 -10.38
N SER A 9 -13.42 3.80 -11.12
CA SER A 9 -12.04 3.48 -11.53
C SER A 9 -11.04 3.50 -10.37
N VAL A 10 -11.37 4.17 -9.25
CA VAL A 10 -10.53 4.13 -8.05
C VAL A 10 -10.83 2.85 -7.30
N ILE A 11 -9.84 1.95 -7.26
CA ILE A 11 -9.98 0.61 -6.65
C ILE A 11 -9.22 0.44 -5.33
N PHE A 12 -8.29 1.34 -5.00
CA PHE A 12 -7.61 1.41 -3.70
C PHE A 12 -7.12 2.84 -3.42
N TRP A 13 -6.77 3.13 -2.18
CA TRP A 13 -6.23 4.42 -1.76
C TRP A 13 -4.79 4.28 -1.28
N SER A 14 -3.88 5.17 -1.72
CA SER A 14 -2.53 5.25 -1.13
C SER A 14 -2.48 6.31 -0.02
N MET A 15 -1.80 6.02 1.10
CA MET A 15 -1.58 7.00 2.17
C MET A 15 -0.48 8.03 1.86
N GLY A 16 0.33 7.80 0.82
CA GLY A 16 1.43 8.67 0.42
C GLY A 16 2.56 7.90 -0.27
N ASN A 17 3.76 8.48 -0.26
CA ASN A 17 4.99 7.88 -0.76
C ASN A 17 6.20 8.31 0.09
N GLU A 18 7.13 7.39 0.37
CA GLU A 18 8.46 7.64 0.97
C GLU A 18 8.52 8.67 2.11
N SER A 19 7.50 8.68 2.96
CA SER A 19 7.34 9.68 4.03
C SER A 19 7.57 9.07 5.43
N GLY A 20 8.27 7.93 5.49
CA GLY A 20 8.46 7.12 6.69
C GLY A 20 7.21 6.33 7.11
N GLY A 21 7.26 5.66 8.26
CA GLY A 21 6.19 4.75 8.73
C GLY A 21 5.66 5.07 10.14
N GLY A 22 5.81 6.30 10.62
CA GLY A 22 5.48 6.69 12.00
C GLY A 22 4.00 6.57 12.38
N ARG A 23 3.67 6.90 13.63
CA ARG A 23 2.29 6.83 14.19
C ARG A 23 1.24 7.63 13.41
N ASN A 24 1.65 8.67 12.70
CA ASN A 24 0.74 9.48 11.90
C ASN A 24 0.08 8.64 10.79
N PHE A 25 0.77 7.63 10.25
CA PHE A 25 0.19 6.72 9.26
C PHE A 25 -0.86 5.76 9.85
N ASP A 26 -0.79 5.45 11.15
CA ASP A 26 -1.87 4.71 11.80
C ASP A 26 -3.13 5.57 11.88
N ALA A 27 -2.97 6.83 12.29
CA ALA A 27 -4.07 7.79 12.36
C ALA A 27 -4.69 8.06 10.97
N VAL A 28 -3.88 8.17 9.92
CA VAL A 28 -4.35 8.33 8.54
C VAL A 28 -5.11 7.08 8.08
N TYR A 29 -4.59 5.87 8.33
CA TYR A 29 -5.29 4.63 8.00
C TYR A 29 -6.67 4.57 8.66
N GLU A 30 -6.74 4.84 9.97
CA GLU A 30 -8.01 4.84 10.72
C GLU A 30 -9.01 5.86 10.14
N ALA A 31 -8.54 7.06 9.85
CA ALA A 31 -9.37 8.11 9.26
C ALA A 31 -9.89 7.70 7.87
N MET A 32 -9.04 7.13 7.02
CA MET A 32 -9.42 6.67 5.68
C MET A 32 -10.40 5.50 5.74
N ARG A 33 -10.17 4.51 6.62
CA ARG A 33 -11.05 3.34 6.80
C ARG A 33 -12.47 3.71 7.21
N ARG A 34 -12.63 4.78 7.99
CA ARG A 34 -13.96 5.30 8.38
C ARG A 34 -14.71 5.97 7.24
N LEU A 35 -14.02 6.37 6.18
CA LEU A 35 -14.59 7.15 5.08
C LEU A 35 -14.96 6.28 3.87
N ASP A 36 -14.30 5.14 3.69
CA ASP A 36 -14.40 4.29 2.49
C ASP A 36 -13.86 2.88 2.80
N ASP A 37 -14.43 1.86 2.14
CA ASP A 37 -14.13 0.44 2.39
C ASP A 37 -13.10 -0.17 1.42
N ARG A 38 -12.72 0.56 0.36
CA ARG A 38 -11.69 0.11 -0.58
C ARG A 38 -10.35 -0.16 0.11
N PRO A 39 -9.51 -1.07 -0.44
CA PRO A 39 -8.18 -1.34 0.10
C PRO A 39 -7.32 -0.09 0.28
N ILE A 40 -6.52 -0.06 1.35
CA ILE A 40 -5.56 1.00 1.65
C ILE A 40 -4.14 0.47 1.45
N HIS A 41 -3.39 1.13 0.59
CA HIS A 41 -1.99 0.88 0.26
C HIS A 41 -1.07 1.88 0.97
N TYR A 42 0.09 1.42 1.45
CA TYR A 42 1.25 2.28 1.71
C TYR A 42 2.51 1.44 1.89
N GLU A 43 3.47 1.58 0.98
CA GLU A 43 4.74 0.84 0.99
C GLU A 43 5.51 1.03 2.31
N GLY A 44 5.55 2.26 2.82
CA GLY A 44 6.25 2.59 4.06
C GLY A 44 5.61 2.05 5.34
N LYS A 45 4.45 1.35 5.27
CA LYS A 45 3.78 0.75 6.44
C LYS A 45 2.89 -0.46 6.11
N ASN A 46 3.48 -1.48 5.50
CA ASN A 46 2.83 -2.75 5.12
C ASN A 46 2.08 -3.47 6.26
N ASP A 47 2.52 -3.33 7.51
CA ASP A 47 1.83 -3.96 8.64
C ASP A 47 0.45 -3.35 8.91
N ARG A 48 0.27 -2.05 8.64
CA ARG A 48 -1.02 -1.38 8.79
C ARG A 48 -1.87 -1.46 7.52
N ALA A 49 -1.23 -1.34 6.35
CA ALA A 49 -1.90 -1.37 5.04
C ALA A 49 -2.58 -2.73 4.75
N ASP A 50 -3.48 -2.77 3.77
CA ASP A 50 -4.20 -4.00 3.39
C ASP A 50 -3.48 -4.84 2.34
N MET A 51 -2.38 -4.32 1.81
CA MET A 51 -1.54 -4.97 0.81
C MET A 51 -0.08 -4.74 1.17
N ASP A 52 0.74 -5.77 0.94
CA ASP A 52 2.18 -5.63 1.04
C ASP A 52 2.70 -4.99 -0.25
N SER A 53 3.61 -4.04 -0.11
CA SER A 53 4.18 -3.32 -1.24
C SER A 53 5.66 -3.04 -1.06
N ARG A 54 6.36 -2.95 -2.19
CA ARG A 54 7.77 -2.55 -2.32
C ARG A 54 7.97 -1.81 -3.63
N MET A 55 8.99 -0.96 -3.65
CA MET A 55 9.50 -0.31 -4.85
C MET A 55 10.77 -1.01 -5.32
N TYR A 56 10.84 -1.35 -6.61
CA TYR A 56 12.03 -1.87 -7.29
C TYR A 56 12.75 -3.06 -6.60
N PRO A 57 12.05 -4.09 -6.08
CA PRO A 57 12.72 -5.24 -5.51
C PRO A 57 13.45 -6.05 -6.58
N SER A 58 14.49 -6.80 -6.17
CA SER A 58 15.05 -7.86 -7.01
C SER A 58 14.10 -9.05 -7.07
N ILE A 59 14.26 -9.92 -8.07
CA ILE A 59 13.47 -11.15 -8.19
C ILE A 59 13.67 -12.05 -6.96
N GLU A 60 14.87 -12.12 -6.42
CA GLU A 60 15.18 -12.88 -5.21
C GLU A 60 14.40 -12.35 -4.00
N SER A 61 14.34 -11.02 -3.83
CA SER A 61 13.56 -10.40 -2.77
C SER A 61 12.05 -10.63 -2.93
N MET A 62 11.55 -10.65 -4.17
CA MET A 62 10.14 -10.99 -4.44
C MET A 62 9.83 -12.44 -4.07
N ILE A 63 10.71 -13.39 -4.40
CA ILE A 63 10.56 -14.80 -4.04
C ILE A 63 10.61 -14.98 -2.52
N GLU A 64 11.49 -14.25 -1.83
CA GLU A 64 11.55 -14.27 -0.38
C GLU A 64 10.26 -13.73 0.26
N GLN A 65 9.72 -12.63 -0.26
CA GLN A 65 8.45 -12.05 0.20
C GLN A 65 7.28 -13.01 -0.01
N ASP A 66 7.18 -13.67 -1.17
CA ASP A 66 6.12 -14.64 -1.49
C ASP A 66 6.09 -15.84 -0.53
N ARG A 67 7.24 -16.18 0.06
CA ARG A 67 7.38 -17.26 1.04
C ARG A 67 7.05 -16.84 2.46
N GLN A 68 6.89 -15.55 2.75
CA GLN A 68 6.52 -15.08 4.08
C GLN A 68 5.06 -15.45 4.38
N PRO A 69 4.72 -15.80 5.64
CA PRO A 69 3.36 -16.13 6.03
C PRO A 69 2.50 -14.86 6.16
N ARG A 70 2.20 -14.22 5.03
CA ARG A 70 1.38 -13.00 4.93
C ARG A 70 -0.02 -13.37 4.46
N ASP A 71 -1.01 -12.70 5.01
CA ASP A 71 -2.44 -12.85 4.69
C ASP A 71 -2.93 -11.76 3.71
N LYS A 72 -2.00 -11.09 3.04
CA LYS A 72 -2.24 -9.94 2.16
C LYS A 72 -1.58 -10.16 0.80
N PRO A 73 -2.14 -9.63 -0.30
CA PRO A 73 -1.50 -9.68 -1.60
C PRO A 73 -0.21 -8.84 -1.61
N TYR A 74 0.74 -9.24 -2.45
CA TYR A 74 1.97 -8.48 -2.71
C TYR A 74 1.86 -7.71 -4.03
N PHE A 75 2.08 -6.39 -3.97
CA PHE A 75 1.94 -5.47 -5.09
C PHE A 75 3.19 -4.60 -5.24
N LEU A 76 3.78 -4.53 -6.43
CA LEU A 76 4.92 -3.63 -6.68
C LEU A 76 4.39 -2.26 -7.08
N CYS A 77 4.43 -1.27 -6.17
CA CYS A 77 3.95 0.07 -6.49
C CYS A 77 4.82 0.78 -7.53
N GLU A 78 6.11 0.43 -7.60
CA GLU A 78 7.02 0.86 -8.66
C GLU A 78 8.01 -0.27 -9.01
N TYR A 79 8.29 -0.47 -10.29
CA TYR A 79 9.26 -1.46 -10.80
C TYR A 79 9.70 -1.11 -12.23
N ALA A 80 10.76 -1.76 -12.74
CA ALA A 80 11.24 -1.64 -14.12
C ALA A 80 11.38 -0.19 -14.64
N HIS A 81 12.24 0.60 -13.98
CA HIS A 81 12.48 2.00 -14.32
C HIS A 81 12.91 2.17 -15.80
N ALA A 82 12.16 2.96 -16.57
CA ALA A 82 12.31 3.10 -18.03
C ALA A 82 13.17 4.32 -18.46
N MET A 83 14.33 4.52 -17.81
CA MET A 83 15.24 5.64 -18.12
C MET A 83 15.85 5.49 -19.52
#